data_AF-A0A0N1EPR4-F1
#
_entry.id   AF-A0A0N1EPR4-F1
#
_cell.length_a   1.000
_cell.length_b   1.000
_cell.length_c   1.000
_cell.angle_alpha   90.00
_cell.angle_beta   90.00
_cell.angle_gamma   90.00
#
_symmetry.space_group_name_H-M   'P 1'
#
loop_
_entity.id
_entity.type
_entity.pdbx_description
1 polymer ?
#
loop_
_entity_poly.entity_id
_entity_poly.type
_entity_poly.pdbx_seq_one_letter_code
_entity_poly.pdbx_strand_id
1 'polypeptide(L)' 'MADSLSTHPAAKAMRRKAQAKRGEGWVRNNFWLSPDAIETLDQARDAMGLSSREAAINAVLDRIRTDMFLQQEFLAVTK' A
#
# COMPACT_ATOMS: atom_id res chain seq x y z
N MET A 1 -20.31 -17.41 14.16
CA MET A 1 -20.90 -16.13 14.56
C MET A 1 -20.79 -15.19 13.37
N ALA A 2 -21.91 -14.82 12.74
CA ALA A 2 -21.88 -13.88 11.63
C ALA A 2 -21.96 -12.47 12.21
N ASP A 3 -20.83 -11.78 12.27
CA ASP A 3 -20.81 -10.37 12.63
C ASP A 3 -21.76 -9.60 11.71
N SER A 4 -22.67 -8.83 12.32
CA SER A 4 -23.63 -8.00 11.61
C SER A 4 -22.88 -6.99 10.74
N LEU A 5 -22.85 -7.21 9.42
CA LEU A 5 -22.26 -6.28 8.49
C LEU A 5 -23.08 -4.99 8.48
N SER A 6 -22.46 -3.86 8.86
CA SER A 6 -23.07 -2.53 8.77
C SER A 6 -23.73 -2.31 7.40
N THR A 7 -25.01 -1.93 7.39
CA THR A 7 -25.84 -1.70 6.19
C THR A 7 -25.68 -0.28 5.64
N HIS A 8 -24.90 0.58 6.32
CA HIS A 8 -24.72 1.97 5.91
C HIS A 8 -24.18 2.06 4.46
N PRO A 9 -24.71 2.96 3.61
CA PRO A 9 -24.31 3.06 2.20
C PRO A 9 -22.78 3.16 2.00
N ALA A 10 -22.11 3.95 2.83
CA ALA A 10 -20.65 4.08 2.81
C ALA A 10 -19.93 2.75 3.09
N ALA A 11 -20.38 1.99 4.09
CA ALA A 11 -19.80 0.67 4.41
C ALA A 11 -20.01 -0.33 3.27
N LYS A 12 -21.17 -0.29 2.60
CA LYS A 12 -21.44 -1.11 1.41
C LYS A 12 -20.54 -0.75 0.24
N ALA A 13 -20.33 0.55 -0.01
CA ALA A 13 -19.44 1.04 -1.06
C ALA A 13 -17.97 0.62 -0.81
N MET A 14 -17.49 0.76 0.43
CA MET A 14 -16.13 0.33 0.81
C MET A 14 -15.93 -1.17 0.61
N ARG A 15 -16.93 -2.01 0.96
CA ARG A 15 -16.86 -3.46 0.74
C ARG A 15 -16.81 -3.81 -0.75
N ARG A 16 -17.63 -3.17 -1.58
CA ARG A 16 -17.59 -3.37 -3.04
C ARG A 16 -16.23 -3.01 -3.62
N LYS A 17 -15.66 -1.87 -3.23
CA LYS A 17 -14.31 -1.45 -3.64
C LYS A 17 -13.25 -2.45 -3.21
N ALA A 18 -13.32 -2.96 -1.97
CA ALA A 18 -12.40 -3.97 -1.47
C ALA A 18 -12.54 -5.30 -2.21
N GLN A 19 -13.76 -5.72 -2.55
CA GLN A 19 -14.00 -6.94 -3.32
C GLN A 19 -13.48 -6.82 -4.75
N ALA A 20 -13.68 -5.67 -5.41
CA ALA A 20 -13.14 -5.41 -6.74
C ALA A 20 -11.60 -5.51 -6.75
N LYS A 21 -10.92 -4.81 -5.82
CA LYS A 21 -9.46 -4.90 -5.64
C LYS A 21 -8.99 -6.34 -5.42
N ARG A 22 -9.70 -7.13 -4.61
CA ARG A 22 -9.34 -8.56 -4.43
C ARG A 22 -9.52 -9.37 -5.71
N GLY A 23 -10.56 -9.09 -6.50
CA GLY A 23 -10.78 -9.72 -7.80
C GLY A 23 -9.66 -9.43 -8.81
N GLU A 24 -9.02 -8.27 -8.70
CA GLU A 24 -7.82 -7.87 -9.45
C GLU A 24 -6.51 -8.50 -8.89
N GLY A 25 -6.58 -9.28 -7.81
CA GLY A 25 -5.42 -9.92 -7.20
C GLY A 25 -4.69 -9.09 -6.14
N TRP A 26 -5.19 -7.90 -5.79
CA TRP A 26 -4.59 -7.08 -4.74
C TRP A 26 -4.75 -7.74 -3.37
N VAL A 27 -3.67 -7.75 -2.59
CA VAL A 27 -3.65 -8.24 -1.21
C VAL A 27 -3.63 -7.05 -0.25
N ARG A 28 -4.58 -7.01 0.68
CA ARG A 28 -4.60 -5.99 1.74
C ARG A 28 -3.79 -6.50 2.94
N ASN A 29 -2.73 -5.79 3.28
CA ASN A 29 -1.92 -6.02 4.47
C ASN A 29 -2.28 -5.01 5.57
N ASN A 30 -2.16 -5.43 6.83
CA ASN A 30 -2.30 -4.55 7.99
C ASN A 30 -1.07 -4.72 8.87
N PHE A 31 -0.26 -3.67 8.97
CA PHE A 31 0.96 -3.63 9.76
C PHE A 31 1.16 -2.24 10.36
N TRP A 32 1.93 -2.19 11.45
CA TRP A 32 2.38 -0.94 12.02
C TRP A 32 3.62 -0.46 11.27
N LEU A 33 3.69 0.85 11.03
CA LEU A 33 4.85 1.53 10.48
C LEU A 33 5.48 2.38 11.58
N SER A 34 6.81 2.45 11.61
CA SER A 34 7.50 3.40 12.47
C SER A 34 7.18 4.84 12.07
N PRO A 35 7.33 5.82 12.98
CA PRO A 35 7.16 7.23 12.64
C PRO A 35 7.98 7.67 11.42
N ASP A 36 9.27 7.30 11.38
CA ASP A 36 10.18 7.65 10.28
C ASP A 36 9.74 7.03 8.94
N ALA A 37 9.18 5.82 8.97
CA ALA A 37 8.64 5.20 7.77
C ALA A 37 7.41 5.96 7.25
N ILE A 38 6.55 6.46 8.14
CA ILE A 38 5.41 7.31 7.73
C ILE A 38 5.90 8.62 7.12
N GLU A 39 6.90 9.27 7.72
CA GLU A 39 7.47 10.50 7.19
C GLU A 39 8.06 10.29 5.79
N THR A 40 8.85 9.23 5.62
CA THR A 40 9.43 8.85 4.32
C THR A 40 8.34 8.63 3.26
N LEU A 41 7.24 7.96 3.63
CA LEU A 41 6.12 7.72 2.72
C LEU A 41 5.35 9.01 2.37
N ASP A 42 5.20 9.93 3.31
CA ASP A 42 4.57 11.22 3.04
C ASP A 42 5.44 12.07 2.10
N GLN A 43 6.76 12.12 2.31
CA GLN A 43 7.70 12.78 1.40
C GLN A 43 7.65 12.18 -0.01
N ALA A 44 7.69 10.86 -0.13
CA ALA A 44 7.60 10.16 -1.41
C ALA A 44 6.25 10.42 -2.10
N ARG A 45 5.15 10.39 -1.34
CA ARG A 45 3.81 10.70 -1.85
C ARG A 45 3.76 12.10 -2.44
N ASP A 46 4.25 13.10 -1.70
CA ASP A 46 4.17 14.50 -2.09
C ASP A 46 5.09 14.78 -3.30
N ALA A 47 6.30 14.21 -3.31
CA ALA A 47 7.23 14.32 -4.45
C ALA A 47 6.67 13.70 -5.74
N MET A 48 5.88 12.62 -5.63
CA MET A 48 5.29 11.91 -6.75
C MET A 48 3.85 12.35 -7.09
N GLY A 49 3.27 13.30 -6.33
CA GLY A 49 1.90 13.76 -6.51
C GLY A 49 0.83 12.67 -6.29
N LEU A 50 1.08 11.71 -5.40
CA LEU A 50 0.22 10.54 -5.18
C LEU A 50 -0.90 10.84 -4.19
N SER A 51 -2.07 10.22 -4.38
CA SER A 51 -3.26 10.49 -3.55
C SER A 51 -3.28 9.79 -2.19
N SER A 52 -2.34 8.86 -1.93
CA SER A 52 -2.34 8.08 -0.68
C SER A 52 -0.97 7.49 -0.36
N ARG A 53 -0.77 7.13 0.91
CA ARG A 53 0.40 6.37 1.36
C ARG A 53 0.45 4.96 0.76
N GLU A 54 -0.72 4.33 0.51
CA GLU A 54 -0.78 3.04 -0.21
C GLU A 54 -0.18 3.17 -1.62
N ALA A 55 -0.53 4.24 -2.35
CA ALA A 55 0.05 4.50 -3.67
C ALA A 55 1.56 4.75 -3.59
N ALA A 56 2.03 5.49 -2.58
CA ALA A 56 3.46 5.72 -2.35
C ALA A 56 4.22 4.43 -2.05
N ILE A 57 3.72 3.58 -1.16
CA ILE A 57 4.32 2.26 -0.85
C ILE A 57 4.45 1.43 -2.14
N ASN A 58 3.37 1.30 -2.91
CA ASN A 58 3.41 0.51 -4.14
C ASN A 58 4.40 1.08 -5.17
N ALA A 59 4.43 2.40 -5.35
CA ALA A 59 5.35 3.04 -6.29
C ALA A 59 6.83 2.86 -5.89
N VAL A 60 7.15 2.93 -4.60
CA VAL A 60 8.50 2.67 -4.08
C VAL A 60 8.89 1.21 -4.34
N LEU A 61 8.02 0.26 -4.02
CA LEU A 61 8.29 -1.17 -4.24
C LEU A 61 8.43 -1.51 -5.73
N ASP A 62 7.60 -0.91 -6.59
CA ASP A 62 7.69 -1.08 -8.04
C ASP A 62 8.99 -0.48 -8.60
N ARG A 63 9.44 0.66 -8.07
CA ARG A 63 10.73 1.25 -8.45
C ARG A 63 11.90 0.35 -8.05
N ILE A 64 11.88 -0.22 -6.85
CA ILE A 64 12.88 -1.20 -6.39
C ILE A 64 12.88 -2.43 -7.30
N ARG A 65 11.70 -2.94 -7.68
CA ARG A 65 11.61 -4.13 -8.55
C ARG A 65 12.10 -3.87 -9.98
N THR A 66 11.80 -2.70 -10.54
CA THR A 66 12.07 -2.40 -11.95
C THR A 66 13.46 -1.86 -12.21
N ASP A 67 14.12 -1.31 -11.18
CA ASP A 67 15.52 -0.88 -11.25
C ASP A 67 16.46 -1.99 -10.78
N MET A 68 17.13 -2.65 -11.73
CA MET A 68 18.03 -3.76 -11.42
C MET A 68 19.17 -3.35 -10.49
N PHE A 69 19.68 -2.12 -10.59
CA PHE A 69 20.76 -1.65 -9.72
C PHE A 69 20.25 -1.41 -8.30
N LEU A 70 19.11 -0.73 -8.17
CA LEU A 70 18.50 -0.49 -6.87
C LEU A 70 18.10 -1.80 -6.17
N GLN A 71 17.59 -2.77 -6.94
CA GLN A 71 17.23 -4.08 -6.42
C GLN A 71 18.45 -4.82 -5.87
N GLN A 72 19.54 -4.85 -6.64
CA GLN A 72 20.78 -5.52 -6.22
C GLN A 72 21.40 -4.83 -5.00
N GLU A 73 21.45 -3.50 -4.99
CA GLU A 73 21.96 -2.73 -3.85
C GLU A 73 21.16 -3.03 -2.59
N PHE A 74 19.83 -2.96 -2.67
CA PHE A 74 18.95 -3.21 -1.53
C PHE A 74 19.10 -4.63 -0.99
N LEU A 75 19.12 -5.66 -1.86
CA LEU A 75 19.29 -7.05 -1.45
C LEU A 75 20.71 -7.35 -0.93
N ALA A 76 21.73 -6.62 -1.39
CA ALA A 76 23.11 -6.83 -0.96
C ALA A 76 23.37 -6.33 0.47
N VAL A 77 22.73 -5.22 0.87
CA VAL A 77 22.90 -4.60 2.20
C VAL A 77 21.90 -5.11 3.24
N THR A 78 20.80 -5.73 2.82
CA THR A 78 19.80 -6.32 3.70
C THR A 78 20.21 -7.76 4.04
N LYS A 79 20.96 -7.94 5.13
CA LYS A 79 21.32 -9.25 5.69
C LYS A 79 20.86 -9.37 7.15
#